data_AF-A0A101V6P6-F1
#
_entry.id   AF-A0A101V6P6-F1
#
_cell.length_a   1.000
_cell.length_b   1.000
_cell.length_c   1.000
_cell.angle_alpha   90.00
_cell.angle_beta   90.00
_cell.angle_gamma   90.00
#
_symmetry.space_group_name_H-M   'P 1'
#
loop_
_entity.id
_entity.type
_entity.pdbx_description
1 polymer ?
#
loop_
_entity_poly.entity_id
_entity_poly.type
_entity_poly.pdbx_seq_one_letter_code
_entity_poly.pdbx_strand_id
1 'polypeptide(L)'
;MIDLRYHIATVIALFLALGIGIFIGSTVISDGVLIKEQEQLIVLLEKEFDKLRDDNRFLRSNVLNLQENLNTYDELGKEVFPIIAGQRLTDKRVGVLVTNPDFSPEEFIGALTETGVEKVFEITISKDFYDHNQVELIVPDLINTITKKLKPLDHTIMAEELVESEFISISGNFTVPADYLLIVGGGTTNNSLDFAKLLDYPLIKEIMNLGISIIGVEPTNVEFSYMPTYKALGIPTVEKIDTFIGKLKLIKLLEE
;
A
#
# COMPACT_ATOMS: atom_id res chain seq x y z
N MET A 1 11.27 66.16 -67.93
CA MET A 1 9.86 66.29 -67.54
C MET A 1 9.38 64.91 -67.15
N ILE A 2 9.11 64.67 -65.86
CA ILE A 2 8.35 63.48 -65.49
C ILE A 2 6.99 63.64 -66.16
N ASP A 3 6.68 62.74 -67.09
CA ASP A 3 5.48 62.82 -67.91
C ASP A 3 4.25 62.73 -66.99
N LEU A 4 3.34 63.71 -67.07
CA LEU A 4 2.12 63.81 -66.24
C LEU A 4 1.32 62.49 -66.23
N ARG A 5 1.42 61.73 -67.32
CA ARG A 5 0.81 60.40 -67.49
C ARG A 5 1.31 59.36 -66.49
N TYR A 6 2.61 59.36 -66.15
CA TYR A 6 3.18 58.43 -65.16
C TYR A 6 2.74 58.78 -63.74
N HIS A 7 2.60 60.06 -63.42
CA HIS A 7 2.11 60.50 -62.11
C HIS A 7 0.63 60.16 -61.89
N ILE A 8 -0.19 60.32 -62.93
CA ILE A 8 -1.61 59.90 -62.89
C ILE A 8 -1.70 58.38 -62.74
N ALA A 9 -0.86 57.61 -63.44
CA ALA A 9 -0.85 56.15 -63.32
C ALA A 9 -0.48 55.67 -61.91
N THR A 10 0.52 56.26 -61.25
CA THR A 10 0.86 55.90 -59.86
C THR A 10 -0.20 56.32 -58.85
N VAL A 11 -0.85 57.48 -59.04
CA VAL A 11 -1.95 57.90 -58.17
C VAL A 11 -3.14 56.95 -58.29
N ILE A 12 -3.53 56.57 -59.51
CA ILE A 12 -4.60 55.58 -59.73
C ILE A 12 -4.24 54.23 -59.10
N ALA A 13 -2.99 53.77 -59.27
CA ALA A 13 -2.52 52.53 -58.66
C ALA A 13 -2.57 52.58 -57.12
N LEU A 14 -2.21 53.73 -56.52
CA LEU A 14 -2.29 53.93 -55.06
C LEU A 14 -3.75 53.86 -54.57
N PHE A 15 -4.67 54.52 -55.27
CA PHE A 15 -6.10 54.47 -54.92
C PHE A 15 -6.72 53.09 -55.14
N LEU A 16 -6.31 52.34 -56.17
CA LEU A 16 -6.74 50.96 -56.39
C LEU A 16 -6.21 50.03 -55.29
N ALA A 17 -4.93 50.15 -54.93
CA ALA A 17 -4.34 49.40 -53.84
C ALA A 17 -5.04 49.70 -52.50
N LEU A 18 -5.36 50.97 -52.23
CA LEU A 18 -6.09 51.39 -51.04
C LEU A 18 -7.52 50.85 -51.03
N GLY A 19 -8.24 50.96 -52.15
CA GLY A 19 -9.60 50.48 -52.29
C GLY A 19 -9.71 48.96 -52.13
N ILE A 20 -8.80 48.21 -52.76
CA ILE A 20 -8.70 46.75 -52.60
C ILE A 20 -8.32 46.40 -51.16
N GLY A 21 -7.37 47.11 -50.56
CA GLY A 21 -6.97 46.89 -49.17
C GLY A 21 -8.11 47.10 -48.18
N ILE A 22 -8.90 48.16 -48.35
CA ILE A 22 -10.09 48.43 -47.52
C ILE A 22 -11.18 47.40 -47.78
N PHE A 23 -11.42 47.00 -49.03
CA PHE A 23 -12.43 46.00 -49.40
C PHE A 23 -12.11 44.61 -48.84
N ILE A 24 -10.86 44.17 -48.95
CA ILE A 24 -10.39 42.90 -48.35
C ILE A 24 -10.40 43.01 -46.82
N GLY A 25 -9.93 44.13 -46.26
CA GLY A 25 -9.94 44.36 -44.82
C GLY A 25 -11.37 44.37 -44.23
N SER A 26 -12.34 44.95 -44.94
CA SER A 26 -13.72 45.00 -44.45
C SER A 26 -14.42 43.65 -44.56
N THR A 27 -14.18 42.86 -45.60
CA THR A 27 -14.79 41.53 -45.74
C THR A 27 -14.30 40.54 -44.69
N VAL A 28 -13.03 40.59 -44.29
CA VAL A 28 -12.47 39.75 -43.21
C VAL A 28 -13.02 40.11 -41.83
N ILE A 29 -13.37 41.38 -41.59
CA ILE A 29 -13.96 41.85 -40.32
C ILE A 29 -15.49 41.73 -40.32
N SER A 30 -16.13 41.75 -41.50
CA SER A 30 -17.59 41.86 -41.64
C SER A 30 -18.36 40.55 -41.55
N ASP A 31 -17.70 39.40 -41.57
CA ASP A 31 -18.41 38.12 -41.52
C ASP A 31 -18.25 37.48 -40.14
N GLY A 32 -19.31 37.62 -39.33
CA GLY A 32 -19.51 36.93 -38.04
C GLY A 32 -19.46 35.39 -38.10
N VAL A 33 -18.92 34.80 -39.18
CA VAL A 33 -18.55 33.39 -39.32
C VAL A 33 -17.47 33.01 -38.30
N LEU A 34 -16.44 33.84 -38.12
CA LEU A 34 -15.38 33.56 -37.13
C LEU A 34 -15.91 33.64 -35.68
N ILE A 35 -16.82 34.59 -35.42
CA ILE A 35 -17.48 34.74 -34.11
C ILE A 35 -18.41 33.54 -33.86
N LYS A 36 -19.17 33.09 -34.87
CA LYS A 36 -20.03 31.89 -34.75
C LYS A 36 -19.25 30.61 -34.47
N GLU A 37 -18.08 30.42 -35.08
CA GLU A 37 -17.22 29.26 -34.79
C GLU A 37 -16.70 29.28 -33.35
N GLN A 38 -16.31 30.46 -32.84
CA GLN A 38 -15.90 30.62 -31.45
C GLN A 38 -17.06 30.36 -30.47
N GLU A 39 -18.26 30.86 -30.77
CA GLU A 39 -19.47 30.58 -29.97
C GLU A 39 -19.78 29.07 -29.93
N GLN A 40 -19.67 28.37 -31.06
CA GLN A 40 -19.89 26.91 -31.11
C GLN A 40 -18.86 26.12 -30.31
N LEU A 41 -17.58 26.54 -30.34
CA LEU A 41 -16.54 25.94 -29.52
C LEU A 41 -16.79 26.15 -28.02
N ILE A 42 -17.22 27.34 -27.61
CA ILE A 42 -17.58 27.62 -26.21
C ILE A 42 -18.73 26.73 -25.76
N VAL A 43 -19.80 26.61 -26.56
CA VAL A 43 -20.93 25.73 -26.26
C VAL A 43 -20.51 24.26 -26.15
N LEU A 44 -19.61 23.80 -27.03
CA LEU A 44 -19.07 22.44 -26.96
C LEU A 44 -18.26 22.23 -25.68
N LEU A 45 -17.39 23.18 -25.33
CA LEU A 45 -16.59 23.13 -24.10
C LEU A 45 -17.48 23.12 -22.86
N GLU A 46 -18.50 23.98 -22.78
CA GLU A 46 -19.47 23.99 -21.68
C GLU A 46 -20.14 22.63 -21.53
N LYS A 47 -20.58 22.03 -22.65
CA LYS A 47 -21.18 20.70 -22.67
C LYS A 47 -20.21 19.60 -22.21
N GLU A 48 -18.95 19.65 -22.62
CA GLU A 48 -17.92 18.72 -22.17
C GLU A 48 -17.61 18.89 -20.67
N PHE A 49 -17.56 20.14 -20.18
CA PHE A 49 -17.37 20.44 -18.76
C PHE A 49 -18.54 19.94 -17.92
N ASP A 50 -19.77 20.14 -18.36
CA ASP A 50 -20.96 19.63 -17.67
C ASP A 50 -20.95 18.11 -17.62
N LYS A 51 -20.62 17.44 -18.73
CA LYS A 51 -20.48 15.98 -18.77
C LYS A 51 -19.39 15.50 -17.81
N LEU A 52 -18.20 16.11 -17.83
CA LEU A 52 -17.11 15.76 -16.92
C LEU A 52 -17.52 15.96 -15.46
N ARG A 53 -18.26 17.03 -15.16
CA ARG A 53 -18.76 17.30 -13.81
C ARG A 53 -19.79 16.26 -13.38
N ASP A 54 -20.65 15.81 -14.28
CA ASP A 54 -21.65 14.77 -14.03
C ASP A 54 -20.98 13.41 -13.81
N ASP A 55 -20.05 13.03 -14.67
CA ASP A 55 -19.25 11.81 -14.55
C ASP A 55 -18.47 11.80 -13.23
N ASN A 56 -17.86 12.93 -12.84
CA ASN A 56 -17.15 13.05 -11.56
C ASN A 56 -18.09 12.88 -10.36
N ARG A 57 -19.30 13.46 -10.40
CA ARG A 57 -20.31 13.25 -9.34
C ARG A 57 -20.76 11.80 -9.27
N PHE A 58 -21.02 11.17 -10.42
CA PHE A 58 -21.43 9.77 -10.50
C PHE A 58 -20.33 8.83 -9.97
N LEU A 59 -19.08 9.02 -10.40
CA LEU A 59 -17.94 8.24 -9.92
C LEU A 59 -17.74 8.40 -8.42
N ARG A 60 -17.82 9.62 -7.88
CA ARG A 60 -17.75 9.86 -6.43
C ARG A 60 -18.87 9.12 -5.68
N SER A 61 -20.09 9.16 -6.20
CA SER A 61 -21.22 8.45 -5.58
C SER A 61 -21.01 6.92 -5.60
N ASN A 62 -20.48 6.37 -6.70
CA ASN A 62 -20.18 4.94 -6.78
C ASN A 62 -19.07 4.54 -5.81
N VAL A 63 -18.02 5.35 -5.68
CA VAL A 63 -16.95 5.11 -4.70
C VAL A 63 -17.51 5.09 -3.29
N LEU A 64 -18.39 6.05 -2.93
CA LEU A 64 -19.04 6.07 -1.62
C LEU A 64 -19.91 4.84 -1.38
N ASN A 65 -20.77 4.47 -2.34
CA ASN A 65 -21.63 3.29 -2.23
C ASN A 65 -20.82 1.99 -2.13
N LEU A 66 -19.73 1.87 -2.89
CA LEU A 66 -18.83 0.71 -2.82
C LEU A 66 -18.13 0.63 -1.46
N GLN A 67 -17.68 1.77 -0.93
CA GLN A 67 -17.05 1.82 0.38
C GLN A 67 -18.04 1.44 1.50
N GLU A 68 -19.28 1.92 1.43
CA GLU A 68 -20.34 1.55 2.36
C GLU A 68 -20.61 0.05 2.34
N ASN A 69 -20.76 -0.53 1.13
CA ASN A 69 -20.93 -1.98 0.99
C ASN A 69 -19.75 -2.77 1.58
N LEU A 70 -18.51 -2.34 1.32
CA LEU A 70 -17.32 -2.99 1.88
C LEU A 70 -17.31 -2.94 3.41
N ASN A 71 -17.70 -1.80 4.00
CA ASN A 71 -17.81 -1.67 5.45
C ASN A 71 -18.89 -2.61 6.02
N THR A 72 -20.06 -2.70 5.37
CA THR A 72 -21.11 -3.65 5.78
C THR A 72 -20.62 -5.10 5.73
N TYR A 73 -19.85 -5.48 4.70
CA TYR A 73 -19.26 -6.83 4.64
C TYR A 73 -18.23 -7.09 5.75
N ASP A 74 -17.43 -6.09 6.13
CA ASP A 74 -16.48 -6.22 7.23
C ASP A 74 -17.17 -6.31 8.59
N GLU A 75 -18.26 -5.56 8.80
CA GLU A 75 -19.11 -5.64 10.00
C GLU A 75 -19.78 -7.02 10.11
N LEU A 76 -20.40 -7.50 9.04
CA LEU A 76 -20.94 -8.87 8.99
C LEU A 76 -19.84 -9.90 9.25
N GLY A 77 -18.65 -9.67 8.71
CA GLY A 77 -17.47 -10.48 8.98
C GLY A 77 -17.19 -10.59 10.48
N LYS A 78 -17.13 -9.45 11.18
CA LYS A 78 -16.87 -9.40 12.64
C LYS A 78 -17.95 -10.14 13.45
N GLU A 79 -19.22 -10.05 13.05
CA GLU A 79 -20.31 -10.76 13.73
C GLU A 79 -20.25 -12.28 13.54
N VAL A 80 -19.87 -12.72 12.34
CA VAL A 80 -19.87 -14.14 11.98
C VAL A 80 -18.52 -14.79 12.32
N PHE A 81 -17.45 -14.01 12.46
CA PHE A 81 -16.09 -14.50 12.75
C PHE A 81 -16.03 -15.42 13.97
N PRO A 82 -16.59 -15.08 15.15
CA PRO A 82 -16.54 -15.98 16.31
C PRO A 82 -17.27 -17.31 16.07
N ILE A 83 -18.32 -17.31 15.24
CA ILE A 83 -19.09 -18.51 14.91
C ILE A 83 -18.30 -19.42 13.96
N ILE A 84 -17.61 -18.84 12.98
CA ILE A 84 -16.78 -19.59 12.03
C ILE A 84 -15.51 -20.09 12.71
N ALA A 85 -14.85 -19.24 13.49
CA ALA A 85 -13.57 -19.52 14.09
C ALA A 85 -13.66 -20.37 15.37
N GLY A 86 -14.85 -20.43 15.99
CA GLY A 86 -15.08 -21.07 17.28
C GLY A 86 -14.49 -22.48 17.39
N GLN A 87 -13.51 -22.62 18.29
CA GLN A 87 -12.86 -23.88 18.72
C GLN A 87 -12.20 -24.70 17.60
N ARG A 88 -11.90 -24.08 16.45
CA ARG A 88 -11.20 -24.77 15.34
C ARG A 88 -9.70 -24.86 15.53
N LEU A 89 -9.14 -23.94 16.31
CA LEU A 89 -7.70 -23.80 16.53
C LEU A 89 -7.28 -24.08 17.98
N THR A 90 -8.13 -24.78 18.73
CA THR A 90 -7.80 -25.20 20.10
C THR A 90 -6.50 -26.01 20.10
N ASP A 91 -5.62 -25.71 21.05
CA ASP A 91 -4.28 -26.30 21.23
C ASP A 91 -3.23 -25.89 20.16
N LYS A 92 -3.52 -24.94 19.27
CA LYS A 92 -2.50 -24.37 18.37
C LYS A 92 -1.77 -23.22 19.06
N ARG A 93 -0.44 -23.27 19.01
CA ARG A 93 0.45 -22.29 19.62
C ARG A 93 1.16 -21.48 18.56
N VAL A 94 1.11 -20.16 18.70
CA VAL A 94 1.65 -19.23 17.72
C VAL A 94 2.64 -18.27 18.36
N GLY A 95 3.81 -18.16 17.75
CA GLY A 95 4.75 -17.07 17.98
C GLY A 95 4.54 -15.96 16.95
N VAL A 96 4.78 -14.71 17.34
CA VAL A 96 4.66 -13.55 16.43
C VAL A 96 6.00 -12.83 16.34
N LEU A 97 6.43 -12.53 15.11
CA LEU A 97 7.58 -11.70 14.80
C LEU A 97 7.10 -10.51 13.95
N VAL A 98 7.22 -9.31 14.47
CA VAL A 98 6.80 -8.07 13.80
C VAL A 98 8.02 -7.36 13.23
N THR A 99 8.10 -7.31 11.91
CA THR A 99 9.11 -6.57 11.13
C THR A 99 8.50 -5.34 10.43
N ASN A 100 7.22 -5.06 10.67
CA ASN A 100 6.58 -3.82 10.26
C ASN A 100 6.56 -2.82 11.44
N PRO A 101 7.29 -1.70 11.37
CA PRO A 101 7.43 -0.78 12.50
C PRO A 101 6.16 0.01 12.84
N ASP A 102 5.22 0.13 11.90
CA ASP A 102 4.00 0.92 12.08
C ASP A 102 2.75 0.06 12.32
N PHE A 103 2.92 -1.27 12.47
CA PHE A 103 1.84 -2.19 12.75
C PHE A 103 1.89 -2.71 14.19
N SER A 104 0.78 -2.53 14.92
CA SER A 104 0.57 -3.20 16.22
C SER A 104 -0.21 -4.49 16.02
N PRO A 105 0.31 -5.65 16.45
CA PRO A 105 -0.37 -6.92 16.27
C PRO A 105 -1.48 -7.19 17.30
N GLU A 106 -1.67 -6.31 18.30
CA GLU A 106 -2.56 -6.55 19.46
C GLU A 106 -4.00 -6.90 19.07
N GLU A 107 -4.62 -6.11 18.18
CA GLU A 107 -6.02 -6.33 17.76
C GLU A 107 -6.17 -7.68 17.04
N PHE A 108 -5.22 -7.98 16.16
CA PHE A 108 -5.22 -9.21 15.37
C PHE A 108 -4.93 -10.44 16.24
N ILE A 109 -3.95 -10.35 17.15
CA ILE A 109 -3.65 -11.39 18.14
C ILE A 109 -4.87 -11.63 19.03
N GLY A 110 -5.51 -10.56 19.51
CA GLY A 110 -6.74 -10.66 20.31
C GLY A 110 -7.80 -11.48 19.59
N ALA A 111 -8.06 -11.15 18.32
CA ALA A 111 -8.98 -11.91 17.48
C ALA A 111 -8.57 -13.38 17.32
N LEU A 112 -7.27 -13.70 17.22
CA LEU A 112 -6.80 -15.10 17.18
C LEU A 112 -6.99 -15.82 18.51
N THR A 113 -6.72 -15.16 19.64
CA THR A 113 -6.90 -15.77 20.97
C THR A 113 -8.36 -16.11 21.26
N GLU A 114 -9.31 -15.32 20.75
CA GLU A 114 -10.75 -15.63 20.81
C GLU A 114 -11.11 -16.93 20.05
N THR A 115 -10.30 -17.35 19.08
CA THR A 115 -10.50 -18.60 18.32
C THR A 115 -9.96 -19.84 19.04
N GLY A 116 -9.24 -19.66 20.15
CA GLY A 116 -8.59 -20.72 20.93
C GLY A 116 -7.10 -20.92 20.64
N VAL A 117 -6.48 -20.04 19.84
CA VAL A 117 -5.02 -20.02 19.63
C VAL A 117 -4.33 -19.46 20.87
N GLU A 118 -3.27 -20.12 21.32
CA GLU A 118 -2.39 -19.61 22.37
C GLU A 118 -1.24 -18.79 21.75
N LYS A 119 -1.15 -17.50 22.07
CA LYS A 119 0.06 -16.72 21.77
C LYS A 119 1.14 -17.08 22.79
N VAL A 120 2.25 -17.63 22.32
CA VAL A 120 3.35 -18.04 23.19
C VAL A 120 4.33 -16.90 23.43
N PHE A 121 4.76 -16.22 22.36
CA PHE A 121 5.71 -15.13 22.43
C PHE A 121 5.52 -14.11 21.31
N GLU A 122 6.12 -12.95 21.49
CA GLU A 122 6.13 -11.85 20.53
C GLU A 122 7.51 -11.20 20.48
N ILE A 123 8.00 -10.99 19.26
CA ILE A 123 9.24 -10.29 18.97
C ILE A 123 8.91 -9.13 18.06
N THR A 124 9.25 -7.91 18.45
CA THR A 124 8.97 -6.70 17.68
C THR A 124 10.26 -5.94 17.44
N ILE A 125 10.52 -5.59 16.18
CA ILE A 125 11.66 -4.77 15.78
C ILE A 125 11.25 -3.30 15.91
N SER A 126 12.01 -2.55 16.71
CA SER A 126 11.74 -1.13 16.98
C SER A 126 11.84 -0.30 15.70
N LYS A 127 11.06 0.78 15.63
CA LYS A 127 11.14 1.78 14.55
C LYS A 127 12.54 2.37 14.41
N ASP A 128 13.24 2.56 15.53
CA ASP A 128 14.60 3.11 15.58
C ASP A 128 15.60 2.30 14.74
N PHE A 129 15.35 0.99 14.56
CA PHE A 129 16.15 0.17 13.66
C PHE A 129 16.06 0.66 12.22
N TYR A 130 14.86 0.93 11.72
CA TYR A 130 14.63 1.30 10.33
C TYR A 130 15.14 2.71 9.99
N ASP A 131 15.28 3.57 10.99
CA ASP A 131 15.78 4.94 10.84
C ASP A 131 17.31 5.02 11.06
N HIS A 132 17.98 3.91 11.39
CA HIS A 132 19.40 3.91 11.69
C HIS A 132 20.29 3.95 10.42
N ASN A 133 21.32 4.80 10.41
CA ASN A 133 22.18 5.02 9.22
C ASN A 133 23.03 3.81 8.80
N GLN A 134 23.33 2.90 9.74
CA GLN A 134 24.22 1.75 9.51
C GLN A 134 23.52 0.39 9.79
N VAL A 135 22.26 0.26 9.41
CA VAL A 135 21.47 -0.97 9.62
C VAL A 135 22.15 -2.24 9.15
N GLU A 136 22.88 -2.21 8.03
CA GLU A 136 23.56 -3.39 7.47
C GLU A 136 24.58 -4.01 8.45
N LEU A 137 25.18 -3.21 9.33
CA LEU A 137 26.12 -3.69 10.36
C LEU A 137 25.40 -4.34 11.55
N ILE A 138 24.16 -3.93 11.81
CA ILE A 138 23.34 -4.38 12.95
C ILE A 138 22.56 -5.65 12.60
N VAL A 139 22.15 -5.81 11.34
CA VAL A 139 21.35 -6.94 10.85
C VAL A 139 21.89 -8.31 11.29
N PRO A 140 23.20 -8.63 11.14
CA PRO A 140 23.72 -9.93 11.56
C PRO A 140 23.53 -10.22 13.05
N ASP A 141 23.76 -9.22 13.90
CA ASP A 141 23.62 -9.35 15.35
C ASP A 141 22.14 -9.47 15.76
N LEU A 142 21.26 -8.73 15.09
CA LEU A 142 19.81 -8.81 15.29
C LEU A 142 19.28 -10.20 14.94
N ILE A 143 19.65 -10.72 13.76
CA ILE A 143 19.29 -12.08 13.33
C ILE A 143 19.81 -13.13 14.31
N ASN A 144 21.06 -13.01 14.73
CA ASN A 144 21.66 -13.92 15.71
C ASN A 144 20.91 -13.88 17.06
N THR A 145 20.49 -12.70 17.51
CA THR A 145 19.72 -12.53 18.75
C THR A 145 18.36 -13.22 18.66
N ILE A 146 17.61 -12.98 17.58
CA ILE A 146 16.28 -13.58 17.35
C ILE A 146 16.41 -15.11 17.24
N THR A 147 17.31 -15.59 16.39
CA THR A 147 17.48 -17.03 16.14
C THR A 147 17.98 -17.79 17.36
N LYS A 148 18.84 -17.18 18.19
CA LYS A 148 19.24 -17.76 19.49
C LYS A 148 18.07 -17.92 20.45
N LYS A 149 17.15 -16.95 20.49
CA LYS A 149 15.94 -17.02 21.34
C LYS A 149 14.92 -18.03 20.83
N LEU A 150 14.83 -18.22 19.51
CA LEU A 150 13.94 -19.20 18.88
C LEU A 150 14.47 -20.64 18.93
N LYS A 151 15.77 -20.84 19.18
CA LYS A 151 16.32 -22.18 19.41
C LYS A 151 15.73 -22.74 20.71
N PRO A 152 15.15 -23.96 20.69
CA PRO A 152 14.66 -24.61 21.90
C PRO A 152 15.79 -24.65 22.93
N LEU A 153 15.63 -23.97 24.07
CA LEU A 153 16.61 -24.04 25.14
C LEU A 153 16.55 -25.43 25.78
N ASP A 154 17.71 -26.05 25.97
CA ASP A 154 17.89 -27.18 26.88
C ASP A 154 17.54 -26.73 28.32
N HIS A 155 16.26 -26.85 28.66
CA HIS A 155 15.65 -27.00 29.98
C HIS A 155 16.00 -26.07 31.16
N THR A 156 16.82 -25.01 31.03
CA THR A 156 17.44 -24.45 32.26
C THR A 156 17.09 -23.01 32.65
N ILE A 157 16.21 -22.28 31.95
CA ILE A 157 15.81 -20.94 32.44
C ILE A 157 14.30 -20.73 32.33
N MET A 158 13.69 -20.61 33.50
CA MET A 158 12.30 -20.21 33.70
C MET A 158 12.22 -18.69 33.69
N ALA A 159 11.46 -18.11 32.77
CA ALA A 159 10.62 -16.93 32.98
C ALA A 159 9.94 -16.51 31.66
N GLU A 160 8.76 -15.92 31.78
CA GLU A 160 8.36 -14.84 30.87
C GLU A 160 9.50 -13.82 30.84
N GLU A 161 10.15 -13.68 29.70
CA GLU A 161 11.30 -12.80 29.55
C GLU A 161 10.87 -11.58 28.76
N LEU A 162 11.07 -10.39 29.34
CA LEU A 162 11.00 -9.13 28.61
C LEU A 162 12.44 -8.68 28.35
N VAL A 163 12.87 -8.74 27.09
CA VAL A 163 14.16 -8.19 26.65
C VAL A 163 13.87 -6.99 25.77
N GLU A 164 14.14 -5.81 26.30
CA GLU A 164 14.16 -4.57 25.53
C GLU A 164 15.61 -4.16 25.27
N SER A 165 15.94 -3.99 24.00
CA SER A 165 17.15 -3.32 23.55
C SER A 165 16.74 -2.16 22.62
N GLU A 166 17.70 -1.38 22.16
CA GLU A 166 17.46 -0.25 21.24
C GLU A 166 16.63 -0.66 20.00
N PHE A 167 16.85 -1.85 19.45
CA PHE A 167 16.25 -2.27 18.18
C PHE A 167 15.24 -3.42 18.28
N ILE A 168 15.09 -4.04 19.45
CA ILE A 168 14.22 -5.22 19.61
C ILE A 168 13.50 -5.20 20.95
N SER A 169 12.23 -5.58 20.93
CA SER A 169 11.45 -5.95 22.11
C SER A 169 11.05 -7.41 21.97
N ILE A 170 11.33 -8.21 23.00
CA ILE A 170 11.02 -9.63 23.05
C ILE A 170 10.19 -9.86 24.30
N SER A 171 9.02 -10.50 24.17
CA SER A 171 8.13 -10.79 25.29
C SER A 171 7.48 -12.18 25.17
N GLY A 172 7.03 -12.71 26.31
CA GLY A 172 6.31 -13.98 26.39
C GLY A 172 7.17 -15.18 26.77
N ASN A 173 6.68 -16.37 26.45
CA ASN A 173 7.24 -17.65 26.87
C ASN A 173 7.93 -18.37 25.71
N PHE A 174 9.25 -18.50 25.79
CA PHE A 174 10.06 -19.22 24.80
C PHE A 174 10.34 -20.69 25.18
N THR A 175 9.82 -21.16 26.33
CA THR A 175 9.99 -22.54 26.79
C THR A 175 9.03 -23.52 26.12
N VAL A 176 7.93 -23.00 25.60
CA VAL A 176 6.91 -23.80 24.90
C VAL A 176 7.15 -23.62 23.39
N PRO A 177 7.32 -24.71 22.62
CA PRO A 177 7.51 -24.60 21.19
C PRO A 177 6.25 -24.05 20.52
N ALA A 178 6.39 -23.04 19.68
CA ALA A 178 5.30 -22.60 18.81
C ALA A 178 5.14 -23.58 17.64
N ASP A 179 3.89 -23.89 17.28
CA ASP A 179 3.60 -24.73 16.11
C ASP A 179 3.78 -23.92 14.82
N TYR A 180 3.48 -22.62 14.89
CA TYR A 180 3.64 -21.66 13.80
C TYR A 180 4.29 -20.36 14.27
N LEU A 181 5.17 -19.79 13.45
CA LEU A 181 5.68 -18.43 13.59
C LEU A 181 5.02 -17.53 12.53
N LEU A 182 4.27 -16.52 12.98
CA LEU A 182 3.73 -15.49 12.10
C LEU A 182 4.75 -14.37 11.96
N ILE A 183 5.17 -14.08 10.73
CA ILE A 183 6.04 -12.93 10.45
C ILE A 183 5.22 -11.83 9.82
N VAL A 184 5.04 -10.74 10.56
CA VAL A 184 4.27 -9.57 10.12
C VAL A 184 5.20 -8.60 9.41
N GLY A 185 5.15 -8.62 8.08
CA GLY A 185 5.95 -7.77 7.22
C GLY A 185 5.19 -6.58 6.64
N GLY A 186 5.82 -5.97 5.64
CA GLY A 186 5.32 -4.80 4.94
C GLY A 186 5.99 -3.52 5.44
N GLY A 187 6.38 -2.67 4.50
CA GLY A 187 6.97 -1.36 4.78
C GLY A 187 5.96 -0.24 4.57
N THR A 188 5.89 0.67 5.52
CA THR A 188 5.06 1.89 5.51
C THR A 188 5.89 3.16 5.28
N THR A 189 7.21 3.08 5.41
CA THR A 189 8.13 4.17 5.12
C THR A 189 8.91 3.89 3.84
N ASN A 190 9.01 4.91 2.99
CA ASN A 190 9.86 4.88 1.81
C ASN A 190 11.33 5.01 2.23
N ASN A 191 11.90 3.90 2.66
CA ASN A 191 13.32 3.76 2.83
C ASN A 191 13.97 3.32 1.52
N SER A 192 15.16 3.85 1.22
CA SER A 192 15.95 3.46 0.05
C SER A 192 16.38 1.99 0.09
N LEU A 193 16.31 1.36 1.27
CA LEU A 193 16.68 -0.03 1.53
C LEU A 193 15.46 -0.94 1.49
N ASP A 194 15.61 -2.07 0.80
CA ASP A 194 14.63 -3.16 0.76
C ASP A 194 14.80 -4.05 1.99
N PHE A 195 14.12 -3.71 3.09
CA PHE A 195 14.19 -4.45 4.35
C PHE A 195 13.67 -5.88 4.26
N ALA A 196 12.76 -6.17 3.32
CA ALA A 196 12.34 -7.54 3.06
C ALA A 196 13.53 -8.41 2.64
N LYS A 197 14.43 -7.89 1.78
CA LYS A 197 15.63 -8.61 1.36
C LYS A 197 16.78 -8.49 2.35
N LEU A 198 16.94 -7.33 2.98
CA LEU A 198 18.05 -7.06 3.89
C LEU A 198 17.92 -7.82 5.21
N LEU A 199 16.72 -7.85 5.79
CA LEU A 199 16.45 -8.39 7.12
C LEU A 199 15.63 -9.69 7.05
N ASP A 200 14.43 -9.64 6.48
CA ASP A 200 13.49 -10.76 6.59
C ASP A 200 13.97 -11.98 5.81
N TYR A 201 14.53 -11.79 4.61
CA TYR A 201 15.02 -12.91 3.79
C TYR A 201 16.09 -13.76 4.51
N PRO A 202 17.20 -13.19 5.02
CA PRO A 202 18.17 -13.98 5.77
C PRO A 202 17.61 -14.49 7.10
N LEU A 203 16.75 -13.72 7.78
CA LEU A 203 16.13 -14.15 9.04
C LEU A 203 15.23 -15.38 8.85
N ILE A 204 14.34 -15.35 7.85
CA ILE A 204 13.45 -16.47 7.51
C ILE A 204 14.25 -17.72 7.19
N LYS A 205 15.34 -17.60 6.42
CA LYS A 205 16.21 -18.75 6.13
C LYS A 205 16.79 -19.39 7.38
N GLU A 206 17.30 -18.58 8.30
CA GLU A 206 17.83 -19.10 9.56
C GLU A 206 16.74 -19.77 10.40
N ILE A 207 15.53 -19.20 10.46
CA ILE A 207 14.40 -19.78 11.19
C ILE A 207 13.92 -21.09 10.54
N MET A 208 13.87 -21.17 9.21
CA MET A 208 13.55 -22.41 8.49
C MET A 208 14.54 -23.53 8.82
N ASN A 209 15.82 -23.22 9.02
CA ASN A 209 16.83 -24.19 9.45
C ASN A 209 16.59 -24.73 10.87
N LEU A 210 15.79 -24.04 11.70
CA LEU A 210 15.37 -24.50 13.02
C LEU A 210 14.18 -25.47 12.96
N GLY A 211 13.57 -25.66 11.78
CA GLY A 211 12.40 -26.52 11.60
C GLY A 211 11.08 -25.91 12.08
N ILE A 212 11.04 -24.58 12.29
CA ILE A 212 9.83 -23.86 12.68
C ILE A 212 8.99 -23.57 11.43
N SER A 213 7.70 -23.88 11.46
CA SER A 213 6.76 -23.54 10.38
C SER A 213 6.47 -22.04 10.39
N ILE A 214 6.66 -21.38 9.25
CA ILE A 214 6.53 -19.92 9.13
C ILE A 214 5.34 -19.59 8.23
N ILE A 215 4.54 -18.59 8.64
CA ILE A 215 3.54 -17.97 7.77
C ILE A 215 3.83 -16.47 7.71
N GLY A 216 4.04 -15.95 6.50
CA GLY A 216 4.22 -14.52 6.27
C GLY A 216 2.87 -13.82 6.22
N VAL A 217 2.69 -12.74 6.97
CA VAL A 217 1.45 -11.97 6.98
C VAL A 217 1.73 -10.49 6.74
N GLU A 218 0.77 -9.78 6.15
CA GLU A 218 0.90 -8.37 5.80
C GLU A 218 -0.40 -7.62 6.10
N PRO A 219 -0.35 -6.43 6.73
CA PRO A 219 -1.53 -5.60 6.93
C PRO A 219 -1.99 -4.91 5.64
N THR A 220 -3.18 -4.32 5.66
CA THR A 220 -3.75 -3.66 4.48
C THR A 220 -3.01 -2.38 4.12
N ASN A 221 -2.54 -1.63 5.12
CA ASN A 221 -1.86 -0.35 4.91
C ASN A 221 -0.35 -0.55 4.78
N VAL A 222 0.09 -0.95 3.58
CA VAL A 222 1.50 -1.13 3.24
C VAL A 222 1.83 -0.39 1.94
N GLU A 223 2.96 0.34 1.94
CA GLU A 223 3.50 0.96 0.72
C GLU A 223 4.38 -0.04 -0.05
N PHE A 224 5.17 -0.84 0.68
CA PHE A 224 6.11 -1.81 0.12
C PHE A 224 5.74 -3.21 0.60
N SER A 225 5.26 -4.04 -0.33
CA SER A 225 4.86 -5.40 0.01
C SER A 225 6.06 -6.34 0.13
N TYR A 226 6.09 -7.12 1.22
CA TYR A 226 7.13 -8.12 1.49
C TYR A 226 6.75 -9.49 0.91
N MET A 227 5.49 -9.64 0.45
CA MET A 227 4.96 -10.89 -0.09
C MET A 227 5.76 -11.49 -1.25
N PRO A 228 6.32 -10.72 -2.21
CA PRO A 228 7.17 -11.30 -3.25
C PRO A 228 8.39 -12.03 -2.68
N THR A 229 9.03 -11.45 -1.65
CA THR A 229 10.19 -12.05 -0.97
C THR A 229 9.78 -13.31 -0.22
N TYR A 230 8.66 -13.28 0.50
CA TYR A 230 8.16 -14.43 1.25
C TYR A 230 7.74 -15.58 0.32
N LYS A 231 7.02 -15.27 -0.76
CA LYS A 231 6.63 -16.26 -1.79
C LYS A 231 7.85 -16.89 -2.47
N ALA A 232 8.92 -16.11 -2.71
CA ALA A 232 10.17 -16.63 -3.26
C ALA A 232 10.92 -17.58 -2.32
N LEU A 233 10.70 -17.46 -1.00
CA LEU A 233 11.22 -18.40 0.01
C LEU A 233 10.34 -19.65 0.17
N GLY A 234 9.16 -19.69 -0.45
CA GLY A 234 8.24 -20.82 -0.41
C GLY A 234 7.42 -20.92 0.88
N ILE A 235 7.35 -19.85 1.69
CA ILE A 235 6.49 -19.82 2.88
C ILE A 235 5.05 -19.42 2.50
N PRO A 236 4.02 -19.99 3.15
CA PRO A 236 2.64 -19.53 3.02
C PRO A 236 2.51 -18.04 3.36
N THR A 237 1.65 -17.32 2.63
CA THR A 237 1.47 -15.88 2.82
C THR A 237 0.01 -15.47 2.94
N VAL A 238 -0.31 -14.53 3.84
CA VAL A 238 -1.63 -13.92 3.98
C VAL A 238 -1.54 -12.40 3.91
N GLU A 239 -2.18 -11.83 2.89
CA GLU A 239 -2.29 -10.38 2.72
C GLU A 239 -3.54 -9.83 3.43
N LYS A 240 -3.48 -8.58 3.89
CA LYS A 240 -4.58 -7.84 4.54
C LYS A 240 -5.07 -8.48 5.82
N ILE A 241 -4.14 -8.83 6.71
CA ILE A 241 -4.38 -9.62 7.93
C ILE A 241 -5.32 -8.94 8.95
N ASP A 242 -5.44 -7.62 8.86
CA ASP A 242 -6.37 -6.78 9.61
C ASP A 242 -7.84 -6.90 9.15
N THR A 243 -8.08 -7.39 7.93
CA THR A 243 -9.44 -7.61 7.40
C THR A 243 -10.02 -8.95 7.80
N PHE A 244 -11.35 -9.06 7.84
CA PHE A 244 -12.04 -10.34 8.09
C PHE A 244 -11.56 -11.47 7.15
N ILE A 245 -11.43 -11.19 5.86
CA ILE A 245 -10.98 -12.17 4.86
C ILE A 245 -9.54 -12.62 5.11
N GLY A 246 -8.66 -11.70 5.49
CA GLY A 246 -7.28 -12.01 5.88
C GLY A 246 -7.24 -12.95 7.08
N LYS A 247 -7.97 -12.61 8.16
CA LYS A 247 -8.07 -13.45 9.36
C LYS A 247 -8.59 -14.85 9.06
N LEU A 248 -9.63 -14.99 8.23
CA LEU A 248 -10.14 -16.30 7.80
C LEU A 248 -9.12 -17.13 7.02
N LYS A 249 -8.38 -16.52 6.09
CA LYS A 249 -7.32 -17.20 5.34
C LYS A 249 -6.23 -17.72 6.28
N LEU A 250 -5.86 -16.94 7.29
CA LEU A 250 -4.90 -17.40 8.27
C LEU A 250 -5.42 -18.59 9.07
N ILE A 251 -6.66 -18.52 9.58
CA ILE A 251 -7.25 -19.64 10.32
C ILE A 251 -7.16 -20.92 9.48
N LYS A 252 -7.49 -20.83 8.19
CA LYS A 252 -7.41 -21.98 7.27
C LYS A 252 -6.01 -22.57 7.17
N LEU A 253 -4.96 -21.75 7.21
CA LEU A 253 -3.56 -22.21 7.20
C LEU A 253 -3.14 -22.81 8.55
N LEU A 254 -3.62 -22.27 9.67
CA LEU A 254 -3.32 -22.79 11.00
C LEU A 254 -4.01 -24.13 11.30
N GLU A 255 -5.10 -24.44 10.59
CA GLU A 255 -5.80 -25.73 10.65
C GLU A 255 -5.03 -26.89 10.00
N GLU A 256 -4.15 -26.59 9.03
CA GLU A 256 -3.34 -27.61 8.34
C GLU A 256 -2.29 -28.21 9.29
#